data_AF-A0A7S3W3N2-F1
#
_entry.id   AF-A0A7S3W3N2-F1
#
_cell.length_a   1.000
_cell.length_b   1.000
_cell.length_c   1.000
_cell.angle_alpha   90.00
_cell.angle_beta   90.00
_cell.angle_gamma   90.00
#
_symmetry.space_group_name_H-M   'P 1'
#
loop_
_entity.id
_entity.type
_entity.pdbx_description
1 polymer ?
#
loop_
_entity_poly.entity_id
_entity_poly.type
_entity_poly.pdbx_seq_one_letter_code
_entity_poly.pdbx_strand_id
1 'polypeptide(L)'
;MNDILKALRPKHTARVAGAGNKFVYLMDKKADFYLNLVPGFKYWDLCASEALYESMGGIVKNAAGESILYDHTSGDYTIREGIVAAKNQKVYDLCKNRINTELDATITELHSNTLEQIRQYKLQKAMMAEQ
;
A
#
# COMPACT_ATOMS: atom_id res chain seq x y z
N MET A 1 8.22 6.49 -6.90
CA MET A 1 8.24 5.04 -6.52
C MET A 1 9.64 4.47 -6.39
N ASN A 2 10.59 4.78 -7.29
CA ASN A 2 11.99 4.31 -7.15
C ASN A 2 12.67 4.79 -5.87
N ASP A 3 12.37 6.01 -5.41
CA ASP A 3 12.97 6.56 -4.19
C ASP A 3 12.47 5.87 -2.92
N ILE A 4 11.20 5.44 -2.91
CA ILE A 4 10.63 4.63 -1.82
C ILE A 4 11.35 3.27 -1.72
N LEU A 5 11.59 2.61 -2.86
CA LEU A 5 12.34 1.35 -2.88
C LEU A 5 13.79 1.55 -2.40
N LYS A 6 14.43 2.66 -2.76
CA LYS A 6 15.79 3.00 -2.27
C LYS A 6 15.79 3.25 -0.76
N ALA A 7 14.84 4.04 -0.25
CA ALA A 7 14.69 4.34 1.17
C ALA A 7 14.47 3.09 2.01
N LEU A 8 13.63 2.16 1.54
CA LEU A 8 13.35 0.90 2.23
C LEU A 8 14.58 -0.02 2.35
N ARG A 9 15.61 0.14 1.49
CA ARG A 9 16.82 -0.70 1.42
C ARG A 9 16.51 -2.21 1.48
N PRO A 10 15.65 -2.74 0.59
CA PRO A 10 15.31 -4.15 0.57
C PRO A 10 16.50 -4.99 0.09
N LYS A 11 16.68 -6.19 0.64
CA LYS A 11 17.63 -7.16 0.10
C LYS A 11 17.17 -7.76 -1.23
N HIS A 12 15.86 -8.00 -1.33
CA HIS A 12 15.21 -8.53 -2.52
C HIS A 12 13.92 -7.78 -2.78
N THR A 13 13.60 -7.59 -4.06
CA THR A 13 12.31 -7.03 -4.49
C THR A 13 11.62 -8.05 -5.39
N ALA A 14 10.32 -8.25 -5.17
CA ALA A 14 9.50 -9.13 -5.98
C ALA A 14 8.35 -8.32 -6.59
N ARG A 15 8.12 -8.49 -7.90
CA ARG A 15 6.96 -7.94 -8.59
C ARG A 15 6.04 -9.09 -8.93
N VAL A 16 4.89 -9.16 -8.26
CA VAL A 16 3.90 -10.23 -8.45
C VAL A 16 2.54 -9.62 -8.76
N ALA A 17 1.80 -10.27 -9.65
CA ALA A 17 0.44 -9.87 -10.03
C ALA A 17 -0.61 -10.43 -9.05
N GLY A 18 -1.73 -9.74 -8.92
CA GLY A 18 -2.87 -10.11 -8.06
C GLY A 18 -2.73 -9.62 -6.61
N ALA A 19 -3.82 -9.09 -6.05
CA ALA A 19 -3.85 -8.62 -4.65
C ALA A 19 -3.64 -9.77 -3.66
N GLY A 20 -4.47 -10.82 -3.75
CA GLY A 20 -4.38 -11.99 -2.89
C GLY A 20 -3.04 -12.73 -3.00
N ASN A 21 -2.46 -12.83 -4.19
CA ASN A 21 -1.16 -13.47 -4.39
C ASN A 21 -0.02 -12.71 -3.66
N LYS A 22 -0.09 -11.38 -3.53
CA LYS A 22 0.88 -10.63 -2.72
C LYS A 22 0.80 -11.03 -1.24
N PHE A 23 -0.40 -11.28 -0.73
CA PHE A 23 -0.58 -11.77 0.64
C PHE A 23 -0.18 -13.23 0.81
N VAL A 24 -0.38 -14.08 -0.19
CA VAL A 24 0.21 -15.44 -0.19
C VAL A 24 1.73 -15.37 -0.09
N TYR A 25 2.38 -14.44 -0.81
CA TYR A 25 3.83 -14.22 -0.67
C TYR A 25 4.25 -13.80 0.76
N LEU A 26 3.46 -12.95 1.41
CA LEU A 26 3.71 -12.54 2.80
C LEU A 26 3.51 -13.72 3.77
N MET A 27 2.41 -14.48 3.63
CA MET A 27 2.10 -15.67 4.44
C MET A 27 3.15 -16.78 4.27
N ASP A 28 3.64 -17.01 3.05
CA ASP A 28 4.72 -17.94 2.72
C ASP A 28 6.11 -17.45 3.16
N LYS A 29 6.21 -16.26 3.78
CA LYS A 29 7.46 -15.63 4.21
C LYS A 29 8.43 -15.36 3.05
N LYS A 30 7.92 -15.19 1.83
CA LYS A 30 8.69 -14.78 0.64
C LYS A 30 8.89 -13.27 0.55
N ALA A 31 8.12 -12.51 1.32
CA ALA A 31 8.28 -11.07 1.51
C ALA A 31 8.03 -10.70 2.98
N ASP A 32 8.69 -9.65 3.47
CA ASP A 32 8.48 -9.15 4.84
C ASP A 32 7.66 -7.85 4.88
N PHE A 33 7.56 -7.14 3.76
CA PHE A 33 6.90 -5.83 3.66
C PHE A 33 6.28 -5.63 2.27
N TYR A 34 5.09 -5.05 2.24
CA TYR A 34 4.33 -4.69 1.05
C TYR A 34 3.74 -3.30 1.21
N LEU A 35 3.83 -2.49 0.15
CA LEU A 35 3.34 -1.12 0.12
C LEU A 35 2.65 -0.85 -1.21
N ASN A 36 1.40 -0.40 -1.16
CA ASN A 36 0.69 0.15 -2.30
C ASN A 36 0.02 1.47 -1.94
N LEU A 37 0.50 2.58 -2.52
CA LEU A 37 -0.05 3.92 -2.30
C LEU A 37 -1.07 4.33 -3.38
N VAL A 38 -1.28 3.48 -4.39
CA VAL A 38 -2.20 3.77 -5.49
C VAL A 38 -3.59 3.22 -5.13
N PRO A 39 -4.65 4.05 -5.14
CA PRO A 39 -6.01 3.59 -4.91
C PRO A 39 -6.45 2.68 -6.05
N GLY A 40 -7.20 1.63 -5.74
CA GLY A 40 -7.72 0.73 -6.77
C GLY A 40 -8.18 -0.63 -6.28
N PHE A 41 -7.76 -1.06 -5.10
CA PHE A 41 -8.31 -2.27 -4.51
C PHE A 41 -9.73 -2.04 -4.04
N LYS A 42 -10.56 -3.06 -4.21
CA LYS A 42 -11.88 -3.13 -3.63
C LYS A 42 -11.82 -3.89 -2.32
N TYR A 43 -12.86 -3.73 -1.50
CA TYR A 43 -12.98 -4.45 -0.22
C TYR A 43 -12.79 -5.97 -0.37
N TRP A 44 -13.38 -6.56 -1.41
CA TRP A 44 -13.27 -7.99 -1.70
C TRP A 44 -11.88 -8.44 -2.17
N ASP A 45 -11.01 -7.54 -2.64
CA ASP A 45 -9.65 -7.89 -3.02
C ASP A 45 -8.74 -8.12 -1.80
N LEU A 46 -9.11 -7.54 -0.64
CA LEU A 46 -8.26 -7.47 0.53
C LEU A 46 -8.81 -8.18 1.78
N CYS A 47 -10.11 -8.09 2.06
CA CYS A 47 -10.69 -8.46 3.36
C CYS A 47 -10.31 -9.86 3.84
N ALA A 48 -10.38 -10.86 2.96
CA ALA A 48 -10.01 -12.23 3.28
C ALA A 48 -8.50 -12.38 3.55
N SER A 49 -7.68 -11.70 2.75
CA SER A 49 -6.21 -11.77 2.87
C SER A 49 -5.71 -11.07 4.13
N GLU A 50 -6.31 -9.93 4.49
CA GLU A 50 -6.02 -9.22 5.73
C GLU A 50 -6.37 -10.07 6.94
N ALA A 51 -7.59 -10.60 7.03
CA ALA A 51 -8.02 -11.41 8.16
C ALA A 51 -7.10 -12.63 8.38
N LEU A 52 -6.74 -13.34 7.31
CA LEU A 52 -5.80 -14.45 7.38
C LEU A 52 -4.41 -14.00 7.83
N TYR A 53 -3.89 -12.92 7.26
CA TYR A 53 -2.54 -12.46 7.56
C TYR A 53 -2.39 -11.88 8.97
N GLU A 54 -3.38 -11.13 9.44
CA GLU A 54 -3.41 -10.62 10.83
C GLU A 54 -3.58 -11.76 11.85
N SER A 55 -4.33 -12.81 11.52
CA SER A 55 -4.43 -14.00 12.38
C SER A 55 -3.08 -14.70 12.61
N MET A 56 -2.12 -14.50 11.69
CA MET A 56 -0.74 -15.00 11.81
C MET A 56 0.20 -14.01 12.52
N GLY A 57 -0.31 -12.90 13.05
CA GLY A 57 0.46 -11.82 13.67
C GLY A 57 1.07 -10.82 12.67
N GLY A 58 0.64 -10.88 11.41
CA GLY A 58 0.93 -9.84 10.42
C GLY A 58 0.26 -8.53 10.75
N ILE A 59 0.74 -7.43 10.16
CA ILE A 59 0.16 -6.09 10.28
C ILE A 59 -0.38 -5.68 8.92
N VAL A 60 -1.62 -5.20 8.85
CA VAL A 60 -2.20 -4.56 7.66
C VAL A 60 -2.82 -3.23 8.08
N LYS A 61 -2.42 -2.16 7.41
CA LYS A 61 -2.81 -0.78 7.76
C LYS A 61 -2.98 0.07 6.51
N ASN A 62 -3.75 1.15 6.62
CA ASN A 62 -3.77 2.20 5.60
C ASN A 62 -2.48 3.06 5.65
N ALA A 63 -2.33 4.02 4.73
CA ALA A 63 -1.15 4.90 4.71
C ALA A 63 -1.00 5.78 5.97
N ALA A 64 -2.12 6.08 6.65
CA ALA A 64 -2.13 6.80 7.92
C ALA A 64 -1.74 5.93 9.13
N GLY A 65 -1.66 4.61 8.95
CA GLY A 65 -1.31 3.65 10.00
C GLY A 65 -2.51 3.16 10.83
N GLU A 66 -3.72 3.30 10.30
CA GLU A 66 -4.97 2.86 10.90
C GLU A 66 -5.44 1.54 10.26
N SER A 67 -6.34 0.83 10.93
CA SER A 67 -6.99 -0.37 10.38
C SER A 67 -7.91 -0.02 9.21
N ILE A 68 -8.08 -0.96 8.29
CA ILE A 68 -8.93 -0.77 7.12
C ILE A 68 -10.39 -0.99 7.53
N LEU A 69 -11.25 -0.02 7.24
CA LEU A 69 -12.67 -0.09 7.57
C LEU A 69 -13.49 -0.66 6.40
N TYR A 70 -14.15 -1.79 6.63
CA TYR A 70 -15.05 -2.41 5.66
C TYR A 70 -16.51 -2.01 5.90
N ASP A 71 -16.90 -0.85 5.36
CA ASP A 71 -18.27 -0.36 5.47
C ASP A 71 -19.19 -0.93 4.37
N HIS A 72 -20.11 -1.81 4.76
CA HIS A 72 -21.11 -2.41 3.86
C HIS A 72 -22.13 -1.41 3.32
N THR A 73 -22.30 -0.25 3.96
CA THR A 73 -23.24 0.80 3.55
C THR A 73 -22.63 1.78 2.54
N SER A 74 -21.32 1.70 2.28
CA SER A 74 -20.66 2.56 1.30
C SER A 74 -21.19 2.32 -0.12
N GLY A 75 -21.40 3.41 -0.87
CA GLY A 75 -21.70 3.35 -2.31
C GLY A 75 -20.46 3.08 -3.18
N ASP A 76 -19.26 3.20 -2.60
CA ASP A 76 -18.00 2.88 -3.27
C ASP A 76 -17.09 2.07 -2.35
N TYR A 77 -16.92 0.79 -2.68
CA TYR A 77 -16.08 -0.15 -1.95
C TYR A 77 -14.59 -0.07 -2.32
N THR A 78 -14.13 1.06 -2.88
CA THR A 78 -12.70 1.29 -3.19
C THR A 78 -11.94 1.68 -1.93
N ILE A 79 -10.86 0.97 -1.65
CA ILE A 79 -9.86 1.35 -0.64
C ILE A 79 -9.03 2.48 -1.24
N ARG A 80 -9.16 3.68 -0.67
CA ARG A 80 -8.56 4.91 -1.20
C ARG A 80 -7.32 5.33 -0.46
N GLU A 81 -7.16 4.87 0.77
CA GLU A 81 -6.20 5.32 1.77
C GLU A 81 -4.81 4.66 1.61
N GLY A 82 -4.61 3.87 0.56
CA GLY A 82 -3.43 3.03 0.39
C GLY A 82 -3.38 1.86 1.37
N ILE A 83 -2.43 0.96 1.16
CA ILE A 83 -2.24 -0.24 1.98
C ILE A 83 -0.76 -0.42 2.28
N VAL A 84 -0.48 -0.71 3.55
CA VAL A 84 0.81 -1.16 4.07
C VAL A 84 0.58 -2.51 4.73
N ALA A 85 1.36 -3.53 4.35
CA ALA A 85 1.38 -4.79 5.05
C ALA A 85 2.82 -5.14 5.47
N ALA A 86 2.98 -5.60 6.71
CA ALA A 86 4.28 -5.95 7.27
C ALA A 86 4.19 -7.25 8.05
N LYS A 87 5.31 -8.00 8.09
CA LYS A 87 5.40 -9.28 8.81
C LYS A 87 5.06 -9.19 10.30
N ASN A 88 5.39 -8.08 10.93
CA ASN A 88 5.10 -7.79 12.33
C ASN A 88 5.36 -6.30 12.60
N GLN A 89 5.04 -5.87 13.82
CA GLN A 89 5.22 -4.47 14.26
C GLN A 89 6.66 -3.96 14.10
N LYS A 90 7.68 -4.79 14.40
CA LYS A 90 9.10 -4.38 14.28
C LYS A 90 9.47 -4.05 12.83
N VAL A 91 9.01 -4.85 11.87
CA VAL A 91 9.25 -4.60 10.44
C VAL A 91 8.49 -3.36 9.98
N TYR A 92 7.24 -3.19 10.42
CA TYR A 92 6.45 -2.01 10.13
C TYR A 92 7.16 -0.72 10.58
N ASP A 93 7.59 -0.67 11.84
CA ASP A 93 8.25 0.51 12.41
C ASP A 93 9.61 0.78 11.74
N LEU A 94 10.39 -0.27 11.47
CA LEU A 94 11.65 -0.14 10.74
C LEU A 94 11.45 0.48 9.35
N CYS A 95 10.51 -0.05 8.58
CA CYS A 95 10.23 0.44 7.22
C CYS A 95 9.66 1.86 7.24
N LYS A 96 8.76 2.17 8.19
CA LYS A 96 8.24 3.52 8.39
C LYS A 96 9.37 4.51 8.72
N ASN A 97 10.24 4.17 9.66
CA ASN A 97 11.36 5.03 10.05
C ASN A 97 12.35 5.25 8.90
N ARG A 98 12.66 4.21 8.12
CA ARG A 98 13.49 4.35 6.91
C ARG A 98 12.89 5.31 5.90
N ILE A 99 11.59 5.21 5.64
CA ILE A 99 10.89 6.14 4.75
C ILE A 99 10.99 7.57 5.28
N ASN A 100 10.65 7.77 6.57
CA ASN A 100 10.68 9.08 7.20
C ASN A 100 12.08 9.72 7.17
N THR A 101 13.13 8.96 7.49
CA THR A 101 14.50 9.50 7.57
C THR A 101 15.13 9.71 6.20
N GLU A 102 14.91 8.81 5.25
CA GLU A 102 15.61 8.87 3.95
C GLU A 102 14.91 9.78 2.94
N LEU A 103 13.60 9.98 3.07
CA LEU A 103 12.81 10.82 2.16
C LEU A 103 12.31 12.11 2.80
N ASP A 104 12.56 12.32 4.09
CA ASP A 104 12.03 13.45 4.87
C ASP A 104 10.50 13.60 4.70
N ALA A 105 9.81 12.46 4.64
CA ALA A 105 8.38 12.38 4.36
C ALA A 105 7.76 11.13 4.99
N THR A 106 6.52 11.26 5.43
CA THR A 106 5.69 10.17 5.97
C THR A 106 5.02 9.36 4.86
N ILE A 107 4.59 8.14 5.19
CA ILE A 107 3.80 7.29 4.27
C ILE A 107 2.51 8.02 3.85
N THR A 108 1.87 8.75 4.76
CA THR A 108 0.69 9.58 4.48
C THR A 108 0.98 10.67 3.45
N GLU A 109 2.07 11.43 3.61
CA GLU A 109 2.46 12.48 2.65
C GLU A 109 2.80 11.89 1.28
N LEU A 110 3.51 10.75 1.25
CA LEU A 110 3.79 10.04 0.01
C LEU A 110 2.51 9.56 -0.69
N HIS A 111 1.51 9.13 0.08
CA HIS A 111 0.21 8.75 -0.45
C HIS A 111 -0.52 9.95 -1.06
N SER A 112 -0.60 11.07 -0.36
CA SER A 112 -1.19 12.33 -0.86
C SER A 112 -0.50 12.80 -2.15
N ASN A 113 0.84 12.77 -2.18
CA ASN A 113 1.61 13.12 -3.37
C ASN A 113 1.32 12.17 -4.55
N THR A 114 1.14 10.88 -4.27
CA THR A 114 0.76 9.88 -5.28
C THR A 114 -0.62 10.16 -5.85
N LEU A 115 -1.59 10.51 -5.00
CA LEU A 115 -2.95 10.88 -5.44
C LEU A 115 -2.94 12.12 -6.34
N GLU A 116 -2.17 13.14 -5.98
CA GLU A 116 -2.06 14.36 -6.79
C GLU A 116 -1.41 14.08 -8.14
N GLN A 117 -0.34 13.27 -8.18
CA GLN A 117 0.28 12.84 -9.44
C GLN A 117 -0.71 12.09 -10.35
N ILE A 118 -1.51 11.18 -9.78
CA ILE A 118 -2.54 10.45 -10.53
C ILE A 118 -3.60 11.41 -11.07
N ARG A 119 -4.03 12.41 -10.27
CA ARG A 119 -5.00 13.42 -10.68
C ARG A 119 -4.47 14.25 -11.84
N GLN A 120 -3.25 14.78 -11.73
CA GLN A 120 -2.62 15.58 -12.78
C GLN A 120 -2.44 14.78 -14.07
N TYR A 121 -2.00 13.52 -13.97
CA TYR A 121 -1.90 12.62 -15.12
C TYR A 121 -3.24 12.41 -15.84
N LYS A 122 -4.33 12.21 -15.08
CA LYS A 122 -5.68 12.05 -15.65
C LYS A 122 -6.16 13.33 -16.37
N LEU A 123 -5.90 14.50 -15.78
CA LEU A 123 -6.25 15.79 -16.39
C LEU A 123 -5.48 16.01 -17.70
N GLN A 124 -4.17 15.79 -17.69
CA GLN A 124 -3.33 15.92 -18.88
C GLN A 124 -3.78 14.96 -19.99
N LYS A 125 -4.11 13.72 -19.64
CA LYS A 125 -4.60 12.73 -20.60
C LYS A 125 -5.97 13.09 -21.19
N ALA A 126 -6.87 13.69 -20.39
CA ALA A 126 -8.15 14.17 -20.88
C ALA A 126 -7.96 15.33 -21.88
N MET A 127 -7.11 16.30 -21.55
CA MET A 127 -6.79 17.41 -22.46
C MET A 127 -6.17 16.95 -23.79
N MET A 128 -5.32 15.92 -23.78
CA MET A 128 -4.73 15.34 -24.99
C MET A 128 -5.72 14.52 -25.83
N ALA A 129 -6.80 14.02 -25.22
CA ALA A 129 -7.83 13.25 -25.92
C ALA A 129 -8.89 14.14 -26.60
N GLU A 130 -8.95 15.42 -26.22
CA GLU A 130 -9.83 16.44 -26.78
C GLU A 130 -9.17 17.24 -27.94
N GLN A 131 -7.90 16.97 -28.26
CA GLN A 131 -7.14 17.53 -29.38
C GLN A 131 -7.08 16.56 -30.57
#